data_AF-A0A2V9MR21-F1
#
_entry.id   AF-A0A2V9MR21-F1
#
_cell.length_a   1.000
_cell.length_b   1.000
_cell.length_c   1.000
_cell.angle_alpha   90.00
_cell.angle_beta   90.00
_cell.angle_gamma   90.00
#
_symmetry.space_group_name_H-M   'P 1'
#
loop_
_entity.id
_entity.type
_entity.pdbx_description
1 polymer ?
#
loop_
_entity_poly.entity_id
_entity_poly.type
_entity_poly.pdbx_seq_one_letter_code
_entity_poly.pdbx_strand_id
1 'polypeptide(L)'
;REVLYRPKRGFALPLVHWTRNEMKDLILGVLLDPCTLQRGYLDPKGVRHLLDEHMSGKRNHSGRVWRLLLFELWHRNFLGKFAGTASSQPLEVTTSGVAE
;
A
#
# COMPACT_ATOMS: atom_id res chain seq x y z
N ARG A 1 -5.43 23.75 33.60
CA ARG A 1 -4.20 23.21 34.23
C ARG A 1 -4.11 21.67 34.18
N GLU A 2 -5.21 20.94 34.00
CA GLU A 2 -5.24 19.45 34.04
C GLU A 2 -4.72 18.72 32.79
N VAL A 3 -4.58 19.40 31.64
CA VAL A 3 -4.08 18.77 30.40
C VAL A 3 -2.57 18.49 30.46
N LEU A 4 -1.79 19.33 31.16
CA LEU A 4 -0.32 19.23 31.25
C LEU A 4 0.17 18.03 32.07
N TYR A 5 -0.61 17.59 33.06
CA TYR A 5 -0.22 16.51 33.98
C TYR A 5 -0.88 15.17 33.66
N ARG A 6 -1.65 15.10 32.57
CA ARG A 6 -2.29 13.86 32.14
C ARG A 6 -1.21 12.89 31.63
N PRO A 7 -1.21 11.61 32.06
CA PRO A 7 -0.32 10.61 31.48
C PRO A 7 -0.57 10.51 29.97
N LYS A 8 0.51 10.40 29.18
CA LYS A 8 0.44 10.28 27.73
C LYS A 8 -0.43 9.08 27.37
N ARG A 9 -1.63 9.35 26.87
CA ARG A 9 -2.47 8.33 26.25
C ARG A 9 -2.11 8.34 24.77
N GLY A 10 -1.73 7.19 24.23
CA GLY A 10 -1.51 7.06 22.80
C GLY A 10 -2.73 7.55 22.04
N PHE A 11 -2.52 8.30 20.96
CA PHE A 11 -3.59 8.63 20.03
C PHE A 11 -3.99 7.33 19.32
N ALA A 12 -5.08 6.73 19.75
CA ALA A 12 -5.67 5.60 19.03
C ALA A 12 -6.36 6.16 17.77
N LEU A 13 -5.84 5.80 16.61
CA LEU A 13 -6.51 6.07 15.34
C LEU A 13 -7.84 5.29 15.35
N PRO A 14 -8.98 5.91 15.00
CA PRO A 14 -10.27 5.24 14.91
C PRO A 14 -10.34 4.38 13.64
N LEU A 15 -9.36 3.49 13.45
CA LEU A 15 -9.15 2.68 12.26
C LEU A 15 -10.39 1.90 11.87
N VAL A 16 -11.15 1.36 12.84
CA VAL A 16 -12.39 0.62 12.57
C VAL A 16 -13.44 1.48 11.90
N HIS A 17 -13.60 2.72 12.36
CA HIS A 17 -14.56 3.65 11.80
C HIS A 17 -14.14 4.08 10.39
N TRP A 18 -12.88 4.46 10.23
CA TRP A 18 -12.34 4.91 8.94
C TRP A 18 -12.37 3.80 7.89
N THR A 19 -11.88 2.60 8.24
CA THR A 19 -11.78 1.48 7.28
C THR A 19 -13.15 0.97 6.81
N ARG A 20 -14.21 1.11 7.62
CA ARG A 20 -15.56 0.67 7.25
C ARG A 20 -16.41 1.75 6.57
N ASN A 21 -16.14 3.03 6.86
CA ASN A 21 -16.97 4.14 6.40
C ASN A 21 -16.15 5.04 5.46
N GLU A 22 -15.49 6.05 6.02
CA GLU A 22 -14.84 7.14 5.27
C GLU A 22 -13.86 6.67 4.18
N MET A 23 -13.13 5.58 4.45
CA MET A 23 -12.10 5.06 3.54
C MET A 23 -12.55 3.82 2.77
N LYS A 24 -13.82 3.42 2.89
CA LYS A 24 -14.32 2.19 2.27
C LYS A 24 -14.05 2.15 0.77
N ASP A 25 -14.43 3.21 0.07
CA ASP A 25 -14.32 3.25 -1.40
C ASP A 25 -12.85 3.29 -1.85
N LEU A 26 -11.99 4.00 -1.11
CA LEU A 26 -10.54 3.99 -1.36
C LEU A 26 -9.95 2.59 -1.18
N ILE A 27 -10.31 1.90 -0.10
CA ILE A 27 -9.82 0.56 0.22
C ILE A 27 -10.25 -0.42 -0.86
N LEU A 28 -11.54 -0.42 -1.23
CA LEU A 28 -12.06 -1.29 -2.27
C LEU A 28 -11.42 -0.97 -3.63
N GLY A 29 -11.33 0.32 -3.99
CA GLY A 29 -10.74 0.76 -5.25
C GLY A 29 -9.25 0.44 -5.37
N VAL A 30 -8.49 0.46 -4.28
CA VAL A 30 -7.06 0.14 -4.30
C VAL A 30 -6.83 -1.37 -4.23
N LEU A 31 -7.47 -2.08 -3.30
CA LEU A 31 -7.19 -3.50 -3.05
C LEU A 31 -7.89 -4.45 -4.02
N LEU A 32 -8.98 -4.02 -4.66
CA LEU A 32 -9.66 -4.80 -5.71
C LEU A 32 -9.28 -4.36 -7.13
N ASP A 33 -8.35 -3.41 -7.25
CA ASP A 33 -7.85 -2.98 -8.54
C ASP A 33 -7.20 -4.16 -9.31
N PRO A 34 -7.51 -4.34 -10.61
CA PRO A 34 -6.89 -5.39 -11.40
C PRO A 34 -5.36 -5.34 -11.39
N CYS A 35 -4.74 -4.17 -11.43
CA CYS A 35 -3.28 -4.06 -11.38
C CYS A 35 -2.74 -4.55 -10.03
N THR A 36 -3.45 -4.31 -8.94
CA THR A 36 -3.06 -4.80 -7.60
C THR A 36 -3.22 -6.31 -7.51
N LEU A 37 -4.34 -6.86 -7.98
CA LEU A 37 -4.64 -8.30 -7.91
C LEU A 37 -3.76 -9.14 -8.85
N GLN A 38 -3.34 -8.58 -9.98
CA GLN A 38 -2.51 -9.29 -10.98
C GLN A 38 -1.01 -9.29 -10.65
N ARG A 39 -0.55 -8.51 -9.65
CA ARG A 39 0.86 -8.47 -9.24
C ARG A 39 1.37 -9.77 -8.61
N GLY A 40 0.49 -10.65 -8.14
CA GLY A 40 0.86 -11.95 -7.57
C GLY A 40 1.29 -11.93 -6.09
N TYR A 41 1.35 -10.76 -5.44
CA TYR A 41 1.66 -10.67 -4.01
C TYR A 41 0.50 -11.08 -3.09
N LEU A 42 -0.74 -10.91 -3.57
CA LEU A 42 -1.95 -11.11 -2.80
C LEU A 42 -2.83 -12.15 -3.50
N ASP A 43 -3.42 -13.08 -2.75
CA ASP A 43 -4.47 -13.94 -3.28
C ASP A 43 -5.78 -13.13 -3.44
N PRO A 44 -6.30 -12.95 -4.67
CA PRO A 44 -7.52 -12.19 -4.89
C PRO A 44 -8.74 -12.73 -4.14
N LYS A 45 -8.82 -14.05 -3.97
CA LYS A 45 -9.95 -14.67 -3.24
C LYS A 45 -9.86 -14.35 -1.76
N GLY A 46 -8.67 -14.50 -1.16
CA GLY A 46 -8.41 -14.14 0.23
C GLY A 46 -8.66 -12.65 0.52
N VAL A 47 -8.24 -11.75 -0.37
CA VAL A 47 -8.46 -10.30 -0.21
C VAL A 47 -9.95 -9.95 -0.23
N ARG A 48 -10.71 -10.50 -1.20
CA ARG A 48 -12.17 -10.29 -1.26
C ARG A 48 -12.86 -10.79 -0.01
N HIS A 49 -12.53 -12.00 0.44
CA HIS A 49 -13.11 -12.57 1.65
C HIS A 49 -12.79 -11.74 2.91
N LEU A 50 -11.55 -11.29 3.04
CA LEU A 50 -11.12 -10.42 4.15
C LEU A 50 -11.93 -9.11 4.17
N LEU A 51 -12.09 -8.48 3.01
CA LEU A 51 -12.85 -7.24 2.87
C LEU A 51 -14.34 -7.47 3.15
N ASP A 52 -14.93 -8.54 2.65
CA ASP A 52 -16.33 -8.87 2.93
C ASP A 52 -16.59 -9.11 4.42
N GLU A 53 -15.77 -9.92 5.10
CA GLU A 53 -15.88 -10.12 6.55
C GLU A 53 -15.71 -8.81 7.33
N HIS A 54 -14.85 -7.91 6.84
CA HIS A 54 -14.58 -6.64 7.47
C HIS A 54 -15.74 -5.65 7.33
N MET A 55 -16.23 -5.47 6.09
CA MET A 55 -17.27 -4.52 5.72
C MET A 55 -18.66 -4.96 6.20
N SER A 56 -18.93 -6.27 6.22
CA SER A 56 -20.17 -6.82 6.80
C SER A 56 -20.21 -6.75 8.32
N GLY A 57 -19.12 -6.36 8.98
CA GLY A 57 -19.04 -6.28 10.43
C GLY A 57 -18.83 -7.63 11.13
N LYS A 58 -18.83 -8.75 10.41
CA LYS A 58 -18.65 -10.11 10.95
C LYS A 58 -17.38 -10.24 11.79
N ARG A 59 -16.27 -9.64 11.34
CA ARG A 59 -15.00 -9.61 12.07
C ARG A 59 -14.31 -8.26 11.95
N ASN A 60 -13.52 -7.90 12.96
CA ASN A 60 -12.67 -6.73 12.91
C ASN A 60 -11.32 -7.08 12.26
N HIS A 61 -11.16 -6.69 10.99
CA HIS A 61 -9.92 -6.83 10.23
C HIS A 61 -9.25 -5.47 9.95
N SER A 62 -9.62 -4.39 10.63
CA SER A 62 -9.13 -3.04 10.31
C SER A 62 -7.62 -2.94 10.27
N GLY A 63 -6.92 -3.58 11.20
CA GLY A 63 -5.45 -3.59 11.20
C GLY A 63 -4.84 -4.39 10.04
N ARG A 64 -5.51 -5.42 9.53
CA ARG A 64 -5.05 -6.18 8.34
C ARG A 64 -5.30 -5.37 7.07
N VAL A 65 -6.52 -4.84 6.92
CA VAL A 65 -6.91 -3.99 5.80
C VAL A 65 -6.01 -2.76 5.70
N TRP A 66 -5.73 -2.10 6.83
CA TRP A 66 -4.83 -0.96 6.89
C TRP A 66 -3.41 -1.27 6.40
N ARG A 67 -2.83 -2.40 6.83
CA ARG A 67 -1.50 -2.83 6.39
C ARG A 67 -1.45 -3.16 4.90
N LEU A 68 -2.49 -3.83 4.38
CA LEU A 68 -2.59 -4.12 2.94
C LEU A 68 -2.70 -2.84 2.11
N LEU A 69 -3.52 -1.89 2.56
CA LEU A 69 -3.67 -0.59 1.92
C LEU A 69 -2.32 0.15 1.88
N LEU A 70 -1.64 0.25 3.04
CA LEU A 70 -0.33 0.90 3.11
C LEU A 70 0.71 0.23 2.20
N PHE A 71 0.75 -1.10 2.20
CA PHE A 71 1.65 -1.86 1.33
C PHE A 71 1.42 -1.53 -0.14
N GLU A 72 0.16 -1.55 -0.61
CA GLU A 72 -0.16 -1.26 -2.00
C GLU A 72 0.13 0.20 -2.37
N LEU A 73 -0.20 1.15 -1.49
CA LEU A 73 0.11 2.56 -1.72
C LEU A 73 1.62 2.80 -1.79
N TRP A 74 2.40 2.18 -0.91
CA TRP A 74 3.87 2.22 -0.98
C TRP A 74 4.36 1.61 -2.29
N HIS A 75 3.88 0.42 -2.65
CA HIS A 75 4.26 -0.24 -3.90
C HIS A 75 3.99 0.65 -5.11
N ARG A 76 2.80 1.25 -5.22
CA ARG A 76 2.45 2.17 -6.32
C ARG A 76 3.36 3.39 -6.36
N ASN A 77 3.70 3.95 -5.21
CA ASN A 77 4.51 5.17 -5.14
C ASN A 77 5.99 4.95 -5.43
N PHE A 78 6.55 3.82 -4.99
CA PHE A 78 7.98 3.56 -5.07
C PHE A 78 8.33 2.57 -6.17
N LEU A 79 7.64 1.44 -6.29
CA LEU A 79 7.99 0.39 -7.26
C LEU A 79 7.31 0.56 -8.62
N GLY A 80 6.07 1.08 -8.65
CA GLY A 80 5.34 1.33 -9.90
C GLY A 80 5.97 2.38 -10.81
N LYS A 81 6.75 3.32 -10.24
CA LYS A 81 7.40 4.41 -10.99
C LYS A 81 8.70 4.00 -11.68
N PHE A 82 9.37 2.93 -11.25
CA PHE A 82 10.62 2.46 -11.87
C PHE A 82 10.42 1.80 -13.25
N ALA A 83 9.18 1.46 -13.62
CA ALA A 83 8.89 0.88 -14.93
C ALA A 83 8.93 1.89 -16.09
N GLY A 84 9.08 3.20 -15.81
CA GLY A 84 9.06 4.27 -16.82
C GLY A 84 10.42 4.82 -17.25
N THR A 85 11.54 4.35 -16.70
CA THR A 85 12.88 4.88 -17.02
C THR A 85 13.90 3.75 -17.22
N ALA A 86 13.58 2.83 -18.13
CA ALA A 86 14.58 1.94 -18.72
C ALA A 86 14.77 2.32 -20.20
N SER A 87 15.16 3.56 -20.48
CA SER A 87 15.96 3.83 -21.67
C SER A 87 17.39 3.39 -21.36
N SER A 88 17.64 2.08 -21.45
CA SER A 88 18.99 1.53 -21.46
C SER A 88 19.65 1.94 -22.79
N GLN A 89 20.20 3.14 -22.86
CA GLN A 89 21.29 3.36 -23.79
C GLN A 89 22.47 2.53 -23.25
N PRO A 90 23.02 1.59 -24.02
CA PRO A 90 24.28 0.97 -23.64
C PRO A 90 25.32 2.08 -23.58
N LEU A 91 26.02 2.20 -22.44
CA LEU A 91 27.21 3.03 -22.37
C LEU A 91 28.25 2.40 -23.30
N GLU A 92 28.38 2.90 -24.51
CA GLU A 92 29.52 2.59 -25.37
C GLU A 92 30.76 3.15 -24.69
N VAL A 93 31.50 2.26 -24.02
CA VAL A 93 32.87 2.54 -23.60
C VAL A 93 33.72 2.50 -24.86
N THR A 94 33.78 3.63 -25.56
CA THR A 94 34.78 3.85 -26.60
C THR A 94 36.13 3.93 -25.90
N THR A 95 36.82 2.80 -25.81
CA THR A 95 38.27 2.76 -25.56
C THR A 95 38.96 3.43 -26.74
N SER A 96 39.02 4.76 -26.70
CA SER A 96 39.84 5.57 -27.58
C SER A 96 41.28 5.49 -27.08
N GLY A 97 42.12 4.87 -27.90
CA GLY A 97 43.52 5.27 -28.12
C GLY A 97 44.42 5.36 -26.90
N VAL A 98 45.10 4.26 -26.58
CA VAL A 98 46.52 4.35 -26.21
C VAL A 98 47.28 3.63 -27.32
N ALA A 99 47.73 4.44 -28.29
CA ALA A 99 48.70 4.05 -29.29
C ALA A 99 50.08 3.87 -28.63
N GLU A 100 50.87 3.03 -29.29
CA GLU A 100 52.27 2.63 -29.08
C GLU A 100 53.22 3.65 -28.44
#